data_AF-A0A959H4G6-F1
#
_entry.id   AF-A0A959H4G6-F1
#
_cell.length_a   1.000
_cell.length_b   1.000
_cell.length_c   1.000
_cell.angle_alpha   90.00
_cell.angle_beta   90.00
_cell.angle_gamma   90.00
#
_symmetry.space_group_name_H-M   'P 1'
#
loop_
_entity.id
_entity.type
_entity.pdbx_description
1 polymer ?
#
loop_
_entity_poly.entity_id
_entity_poly.type
_entity_poly.pdbx_seq_one_letter_code
_entity_poly.pdbx_strand_id
1 'polypeptide(L)'
;MKKTILLAGIVLAAIALNAQEGDLLSLLGEEEETTDYTTASFKTNRVVNLHSLENTAAGVLDVKISHRFGTLNGGTYELFGLDNATIRIGADFGVTDRLTVGLGRSSFQKTYDGFLKYKFLRQSTGKRVMPVTAALFASTAVQTLKWQNPDRENYFSSRMYHTFQLILGRKFSEGLSLQLSPTLVHRNLVETSAERNDVLALGTAGRIKLSKRVALNAEYIYVLPDQLAPGFRNSFSIGFDIETGGHVFQLHFTNSTSMIEK
;
A
#
# COMPACT_ATOMS: atom_id res chain seq x y z
N MET A 1 -35.03 56.99 30.83
CA MET A 1 -35.95 56.60 29.72
C MET A 1 -35.24 56.48 28.37
N LYS A 2 -34.48 57.48 27.87
CA LYS A 2 -33.78 57.37 26.58
C LYS A 2 -32.72 56.25 26.50
N LYS A 3 -31.97 55.99 27.59
CA LYS A 3 -30.95 54.92 27.63
C LYS A 3 -31.54 53.51 27.66
N THR A 4 -32.71 53.31 28.28
CA THR A 4 -33.41 52.02 28.33
C THR A 4 -34.06 51.65 26.99
N ILE A 5 -34.55 52.65 26.24
CA ILE A 5 -35.09 52.44 24.88
C ILE A 5 -33.98 52.05 23.89
N LEU A 6 -32.79 52.66 24.02
CA LEU A 6 -31.64 52.32 23.18
C LEU A 6 -31.15 50.88 23.43
N LEU A 7 -31.11 50.46 24.71
CA LEU A 7 -30.71 49.11 25.09
C LEU A 7 -31.71 48.04 24.62
N ALA A 8 -33.01 48.34 24.71
CA ALA A 8 -34.06 47.46 24.19
C ALA A 8 -34.00 47.34 22.65
N GLY A 9 -33.69 48.43 21.94
CA GLY A 9 -33.49 48.42 20.49
C GLY A 9 -32.28 47.58 20.05
N ILE A 10 -31.18 47.63 20.79
CA ILE A 10 -29.97 46.84 20.51
C ILE A 10 -30.23 45.34 20.75
N VAL A 11 -30.98 44.99 21.81
CA VAL A 11 -31.35 43.59 22.09
C VAL A 11 -32.31 43.06 21.01
N LEU A 12 -33.30 43.83 20.55
CA LEU A 12 -34.17 43.40 19.44
C LEU A 12 -33.42 43.23 18.12
N ALA A 13 -32.43 44.08 17.83
CA ALA A 13 -31.60 43.96 16.62
C ALA A 13 -30.69 42.71 16.64
N ALA A 14 -30.17 42.33 17.81
CA ALA A 14 -29.37 41.12 17.97
C ALA A 14 -30.19 39.83 17.78
N ILE A 15 -31.47 39.84 18.17
CA ILE A 15 -32.37 38.69 17.99
C ILE A 15 -32.76 38.53 16.51
N ALA A 16 -32.95 39.65 15.79
CA ALA A 16 -33.24 39.62 14.35
C ALA A 16 -32.07 39.11 13.49
N LEU A 17 -30.82 39.37 13.90
CA LEU A 17 -29.62 38.86 13.21
C LEU A 17 -29.44 37.34 13.35
N ASN A 18 -29.83 36.75 14.48
CA ASN A 18 -29.77 35.29 14.69
C ASN A 18 -30.89 34.53 13.96
N ALA A 19 -31.92 35.23 13.45
CA ALA A 19 -33.03 34.61 12.73
C ALA A 19 -32.74 34.41 11.22
N GLN A 20 -31.75 35.12 10.66
CA GLN A 20 -31.39 35.04 9.24
C GLN A 20 -30.39 33.92 8.91
N GLU A 21 -29.68 33.38 9.90
CA GLU A 21 -28.75 32.25 9.68
C GLU A 21 -29.50 30.94 9.40
N GLY A 22 -30.73 30.78 9.90
CA GLY A 22 -31.54 29.58 9.68
C GLY A 22 -32.15 29.48 8.28
N ASP A 23 -32.48 30.60 7.64
CA ASP A 23 -33.24 30.65 6.38
C ASP A 23 -32.33 30.49 5.14
N LEU A 24 -31.08 30.96 5.22
CA LEU A 24 -30.11 30.83 4.13
C LEU A 24 -29.56 29.40 3.98
N LEU A 25 -29.47 28.65 5.08
CA LEU A 25 -29.09 27.23 5.07
C LEU A 25 -30.24 26.32 4.62
N SER A 26 -31.50 26.69 4.86
CA SER A 26 -32.66 25.95 4.34
C SER A 26 -32.92 26.16 2.84
N LEU A 27 -32.27 27.15 2.22
CA LEU A 27 -32.26 27.36 0.76
C LEU A 27 -31.28 26.44 0.03
N LEU A 28 -30.35 25.81 0.75
CA LEU A 28 -29.62 24.65 0.26
C LEU A 28 -30.60 23.48 0.41
N GLY A 29 -31.16 22.99 -0.69
CA GLY A 29 -32.07 21.83 -0.66
C GLY A 29 -31.43 20.63 0.07
N GLU A 30 -32.23 19.63 0.44
CA GLU A 30 -31.72 18.39 1.04
C GLU A 30 -30.54 17.88 0.19
N GLU A 31 -29.33 17.84 0.78
CA GLU A 31 -28.16 17.28 0.10
C GLU A 31 -28.50 15.84 -0.27
N GLU A 32 -28.56 15.54 -1.57
CA GLU A 32 -28.74 14.17 -2.01
C GLU A 32 -27.62 13.32 -1.41
N GLU A 33 -28.01 12.28 -0.68
CA GLU A 33 -27.04 11.43 0.00
C GLU A 33 -26.09 10.79 -1.04
N THR A 34 -24.83 11.21 -1.04
CA THR A 34 -23.79 10.66 -1.93
C THR A 34 -23.12 9.45 -1.28
N THR A 35 -22.44 8.62 -2.10
CA THR A 35 -21.54 7.59 -1.58
C THR A 35 -20.13 8.14 -1.53
N ASP A 36 -19.61 8.38 -0.33
CA ASP A 36 -18.26 8.91 -0.14
C ASP A 36 -17.29 7.76 0.10
N TYR A 37 -16.43 7.49 -0.89
CA TYR A 37 -15.41 6.46 -0.75
C TYR A 37 -14.24 6.96 0.09
N THR A 38 -13.77 6.10 0.99
CA THR A 38 -12.56 6.36 1.78
C THR A 38 -11.34 6.43 0.88
N THR A 39 -10.57 7.51 1.01
CA THR A 39 -9.32 7.73 0.29
C THR A 39 -8.13 7.87 1.26
N ALA A 40 -6.92 7.75 0.71
CA ALA A 40 -5.67 7.98 1.43
C ALA A 40 -5.58 7.18 2.74
N SER A 41 -5.85 5.88 2.66
CA SER A 41 -5.61 4.93 3.75
C SER A 41 -4.11 4.66 3.88
N PHE A 42 -3.42 4.59 2.74
CA PHE A 42 -1.96 4.64 2.62
C PHE A 42 -1.60 5.75 1.62
N LYS A 43 -0.35 6.25 1.66
CA LYS A 43 0.09 7.31 0.73
C LYS A 43 0.40 6.78 -0.67
N THR A 44 0.69 5.49 -0.80
CA THR A 44 0.95 4.83 -2.08
C THR A 44 0.31 3.44 -2.12
N ASN A 45 0.38 2.78 -3.27
CA ASN A 45 -0.20 1.45 -3.53
C ASN A 45 0.66 0.28 -2.97
N ARG A 46 1.71 0.61 -2.21
CA ARG A 46 2.64 -0.25 -1.45
C ARG A 46 2.70 0.24 0.00
N VAL A 47 2.99 -0.67 0.93
CA VAL A 47 3.31 -0.35 2.33
C VAL A 47 4.83 -0.25 2.45
N VAL A 48 5.55 -1.38 2.40
CA VAL A 48 6.98 -1.43 2.08
C VAL A 48 7.22 -2.52 1.02
N ASN A 49 7.04 -3.80 1.38
CA ASN A 49 7.04 -4.90 0.43
C ASN A 49 5.61 -5.34 0.09
N LEU A 50 4.67 -5.26 1.03
CA LEU A 50 3.26 -5.57 0.78
C LEU A 50 2.63 -4.53 -0.16
N HIS A 51 1.72 -4.98 -1.01
CA HIS A 51 0.76 -4.07 -1.63
C HIS A 51 -0.18 -3.50 -0.58
N SER A 52 -0.45 -2.20 -0.65
CA SER A 52 -1.47 -1.58 0.19
C SER A 52 -2.86 -1.77 -0.42
N LEU A 53 -3.88 -1.44 0.36
CA LEU A 53 -5.27 -1.37 -0.08
C LEU A 53 -5.54 -0.21 -1.04
N GLU A 54 -4.53 0.55 -1.48
CA GLU A 54 -4.68 1.61 -2.48
C GLU A 54 -4.40 1.15 -3.90
N ASN A 55 -5.19 1.63 -4.85
CA ASN A 55 -4.99 1.41 -6.29
C ASN A 55 -4.44 2.71 -6.90
N THR A 56 -3.75 2.57 -8.02
CA THR A 56 -3.47 3.71 -8.89
C THR A 56 -4.80 4.21 -9.46
N ALA A 57 -5.03 5.52 -9.45
CA ALA A 57 -6.26 6.14 -9.94
C ALA A 57 -6.49 5.87 -11.43
N ALA A 58 -7.75 5.86 -11.86
CA ALA A 58 -8.10 5.62 -13.26
C ALA A 58 -7.35 6.56 -14.23
N GLY A 59 -6.73 6.01 -15.26
CA GLY A 59 -5.97 6.75 -16.27
C GLY A 59 -4.58 7.23 -15.80
N VAL A 60 -4.19 6.99 -14.56
CA VAL A 60 -2.90 7.42 -14.01
C VAL A 60 -1.85 6.33 -14.17
N LEU A 61 -0.64 6.73 -14.58
CA LEU A 61 0.57 5.92 -14.57
C LEU A 61 1.46 6.34 -13.39
N ASP A 62 1.72 5.42 -12.47
CA ASP A 62 2.57 5.60 -11.31
C ASP A 62 3.91 4.86 -11.55
N VAL A 63 4.98 5.62 -11.75
CA VAL A 63 6.33 5.09 -11.98
C VAL A 63 7.10 5.01 -10.65
N LYS A 64 7.65 3.84 -10.35
CA LYS A 64 8.39 3.57 -9.11
C LYS A 64 9.81 3.17 -9.40
N ILE A 65 10.75 3.91 -8.82
CA ILE A 65 12.18 3.59 -8.83
C ILE A 65 12.56 3.34 -7.38
N SER A 66 12.91 2.10 -7.07
CA SER A 66 13.21 1.64 -5.73
C SER A 66 14.66 1.18 -5.63
N HIS A 67 15.33 1.58 -4.55
CA HIS A 67 16.65 1.11 -4.20
C HIS A 67 16.55 0.34 -2.87
N ARG A 68 17.09 -0.87 -2.83
CA ARG A 68 17.28 -1.65 -1.60
C ARG A 68 18.77 -1.78 -1.36
N PHE A 69 19.25 -1.01 -0.40
CA PHE A 69 20.65 -1.01 0.03
C PHE A 69 21.00 -2.29 0.82
N GLY A 70 22.30 -2.51 1.02
CA GLY A 70 22.85 -3.62 1.78
C GLY A 70 22.48 -3.59 3.27
N THR A 71 23.07 -4.52 4.03
CA THR A 71 22.78 -4.69 5.45
C THR A 71 23.48 -3.62 6.29
N LEU A 72 22.75 -2.99 7.22
CA LEU A 72 23.28 -1.94 8.10
C LEU A 72 24.43 -2.41 9.00
N ASN A 73 24.45 -3.70 9.38
CA ASN A 73 25.44 -4.26 10.30
C ASN A 73 26.83 -4.47 9.66
N GLY A 74 27.04 -4.09 8.40
CA GLY A 74 28.37 -4.05 7.76
C GLY A 74 29.28 -2.92 8.27
N GLY A 75 28.74 -1.97 9.03
CA GLY A 75 29.52 -0.88 9.64
C GLY A 75 30.09 0.10 8.61
N THR A 76 31.09 0.88 9.01
CA THR A 76 31.71 1.91 8.16
C THR A 76 32.44 1.35 6.95
N TYR A 77 32.89 0.10 6.99
CA TYR A 77 33.57 -0.57 5.87
C TYR A 77 32.66 -0.76 4.66
N GLU A 78 31.38 -1.09 4.88
CA GLU A 78 30.34 -1.21 3.84
C GLU A 78 29.47 0.06 3.73
N LEU A 79 29.92 1.17 4.33
CA LEU A 79 29.18 2.42 4.48
C LEU A 79 27.73 2.20 4.98
N PHE A 80 27.55 1.33 5.98
CA PHE A 80 26.24 0.92 6.53
C PHE A 80 25.29 0.38 5.45
N GLY A 81 25.82 -0.34 4.46
CA GLY A 81 25.09 -0.96 3.37
C GLY A 81 24.90 -0.07 2.13
N LEU A 82 25.41 1.17 2.14
CA LEU A 82 25.27 2.09 1.01
C LEU A 82 26.17 1.72 -0.19
N ASP A 83 27.20 0.90 0.01
CA ASP A 83 28.14 0.47 -1.03
C ASP A 83 27.52 -0.49 -2.06
N ASN A 84 26.36 -1.07 -1.76
CA ASN A 84 25.66 -1.96 -2.67
C ASN A 84 24.16 -1.68 -2.64
N ALA A 85 23.51 -1.75 -3.81
CA ALA A 85 22.07 -1.59 -3.92
C ALA A 85 21.50 -2.48 -5.02
N THR A 86 20.34 -3.06 -4.74
CA THR A 86 19.47 -3.59 -5.79
C THR A 86 18.45 -2.54 -6.18
N ILE A 87 18.28 -2.37 -7.49
CA ILE A 87 17.35 -1.43 -8.10
C ILE A 87 16.14 -2.21 -8.62
N ARG A 88 14.94 -1.68 -8.39
CA ARG A 88 13.71 -2.08 -9.10
C ARG A 88 13.12 -0.86 -9.79
N ILE A 89 12.77 -1.02 -11.06
CA ILE A 89 12.00 -0.03 -11.83
C ILE A 89 10.66 -0.68 -12.15
N GLY A 90 9.55 0.00 -11.86
CA GLY A 90 8.22 -0.47 -12.22
C GLY A 90 7.28 0.65 -12.58
N ALA A 91 6.17 0.26 -13.21
CA ALA A 91 5.11 1.15 -13.64
C ALA A 91 3.76 0.50 -13.39
N ASP A 92 2.90 1.20 -12.66
CA ASP A 92 1.58 0.75 -12.27
C ASP A 92 0.54 1.66 -12.94
N PHE A 93 -0.37 1.07 -13.72
CA PHE A 93 -1.41 1.80 -14.44
C PHE A 93 -2.80 1.50 -13.86
N GLY A 94 -3.53 2.56 -13.51
CA GLY A 94 -4.92 2.45 -13.08
C GLY A 94 -5.84 2.30 -14.29
N VAL A 95 -6.25 1.08 -14.61
CA VAL A 95 -7.23 0.82 -15.67
C VAL A 95 -8.59 1.41 -15.28
N THR A 96 -8.96 1.26 -14.01
CA THR A 96 -10.11 1.92 -13.36
C THR A 96 -9.77 2.21 -11.90
N ASP A 97 -10.61 2.95 -11.17
CA ASP A 97 -10.43 3.13 -9.72
C ASP A 97 -10.53 1.84 -8.91
N ARG A 98 -10.93 0.73 -9.55
CA ARG A 98 -11.01 -0.60 -8.94
C ARG A 98 -9.95 -1.56 -9.47
N LEU A 99 -9.32 -1.30 -10.62
CA LEU A 99 -8.38 -2.22 -11.25
C LEU A 99 -7.08 -1.50 -11.58
N THR A 100 -5.98 -1.98 -10.98
CA THR A 100 -4.63 -1.58 -11.32
C THR A 100 -3.89 -2.77 -11.91
N VAL A 101 -3.10 -2.52 -12.95
CA VAL A 101 -2.12 -3.47 -13.48
C VAL A 101 -0.74 -2.87 -13.33
N GLY A 102 0.29 -3.68 -13.18
CA GLY A 102 1.64 -3.17 -13.11
C GLY A 102 2.67 -4.15 -13.64
N LEU A 103 3.82 -3.61 -14.00
CA LEU A 103 4.97 -4.35 -14.47
C LEU A 103 6.25 -3.78 -13.90
N GLY A 104 7.26 -4.62 -13.73
CA GLY A 104 8.52 -4.21 -13.14
C GLY A 104 9.69 -5.10 -13.50
N ARG A 105 10.88 -4.56 -13.22
CA ARG A 105 12.14 -5.26 -13.35
C ARG A 105 13.03 -4.94 -12.15
N SER A 106 13.39 -5.97 -11.41
CA SER A 106 14.37 -5.92 -10.35
C SER A 106 15.72 -6.44 -10.83
N SER A 107 16.78 -5.73 -10.47
CA SER A 107 18.16 -6.19 -10.62
C SER A 107 18.48 -7.39 -9.72
N PHE A 108 17.76 -7.54 -8.59
CA PHE A 108 17.86 -8.72 -7.73
C PHE A 108 17.38 -9.96 -8.50
N GLN A 109 18.29 -10.93 -8.67
CA GLN A 109 18.08 -12.14 -9.47
C GLN A 109 17.63 -11.89 -10.92
N LYS A 110 17.82 -10.66 -11.45
CA LYS A 110 17.35 -10.25 -12.78
C LYS A 110 15.87 -10.65 -12.99
N THR A 111 15.00 -10.23 -12.10
CA THR A 111 13.61 -10.68 -12.09
C THR A 111 12.72 -9.67 -12.81
N TYR A 112 11.87 -10.14 -13.72
CA TYR A 112 10.75 -9.35 -14.25
C TYR A 112 9.47 -9.77 -13.53
N ASP A 113 8.59 -8.82 -13.24
CA ASP A 113 7.32 -9.09 -12.58
C ASP A 113 6.17 -8.36 -13.26
N GLY A 114 4.98 -8.93 -13.18
CA GLY A 114 3.73 -8.32 -13.59
C GLY A 114 2.61 -8.69 -12.62
N PHE A 115 1.68 -7.77 -12.39
CA PHE A 115 0.58 -7.99 -11.45
C PHE A 115 -0.72 -7.32 -11.89
N LEU A 116 -1.82 -7.79 -11.30
CA LEU A 116 -3.11 -7.14 -11.29
C LEU A 116 -3.64 -7.03 -9.86
N LYS A 117 -4.36 -5.95 -9.57
CA LYS A 117 -4.99 -5.70 -8.27
C LYS A 117 -6.40 -5.15 -8.45
N TYR A 118 -7.39 -5.86 -7.91
CA TYR A 118 -8.81 -5.56 -8.08
C TYR A 118 -9.51 -5.29 -6.73
N LYS A 119 -9.98 -4.07 -6.49
CA LYS A 119 -10.79 -3.66 -5.32
C LYS A 119 -12.26 -4.05 -5.52
N PHE A 120 -12.66 -5.18 -4.95
CA PHE A 120 -14.05 -5.66 -5.01
C PHE A 120 -14.92 -5.05 -3.90
N LEU A 121 -14.36 -4.67 -2.74
CA LEU A 121 -15.02 -3.82 -1.74
C LEU A 121 -14.24 -2.52 -1.56
N ARG A 122 -14.96 -1.41 -1.39
CA ARG A 122 -14.39 -0.09 -1.12
C ARG A 122 -15.07 0.48 0.11
N GLN A 123 -14.29 0.84 1.12
CA GLN A 123 -14.82 1.48 2.32
C GLN A 123 -15.53 2.78 1.94
N SER A 124 -16.73 3.01 2.47
CA SER A 124 -17.55 4.19 2.15
C SER A 124 -18.54 4.56 3.25
N THR A 125 -18.97 5.83 3.21
CA THR A 125 -20.01 6.43 4.07
C THR A 125 -21.10 7.10 3.21
N GLY A 126 -22.12 7.67 3.86
CA GLY A 126 -23.30 8.24 3.20
C GLY A 126 -24.24 7.14 2.69
N LYS A 127 -24.77 7.33 1.48
CA LYS A 127 -25.80 6.47 0.85
C LYS A 127 -25.45 4.98 0.84
N ARG A 128 -24.16 4.64 0.74
CA ARG A 128 -23.68 3.27 0.88
C ARG A 128 -22.64 3.19 1.98
N VAL A 129 -22.98 2.49 3.06
CA VAL A 129 -22.05 2.18 4.14
C VAL A 129 -21.33 0.88 3.84
N MET A 130 -20.01 0.96 3.71
CA MET A 130 -19.14 -0.20 3.60
C MET A 130 -17.98 -0.03 4.59
N PRO A 131 -17.87 -0.87 5.64
CA PRO A 131 -16.91 -0.62 6.72
C PRO A 131 -15.45 -0.91 6.36
N VAL A 132 -15.19 -1.62 5.26
CA VAL A 132 -13.86 -2.13 4.90
C VAL A 132 -13.57 -1.99 3.40
N THR A 133 -12.30 -1.93 3.06
CA THR A 133 -11.81 -2.12 1.69
C THR A 133 -11.26 -3.54 1.56
N ALA A 134 -11.57 -4.19 0.44
CA ALA A 134 -11.05 -5.50 0.11
C ALA A 134 -10.60 -5.56 -1.35
N ALA A 135 -9.43 -6.14 -1.59
CA ALA A 135 -8.85 -6.29 -2.92
C ALA A 135 -8.27 -7.70 -3.11
N LEU A 136 -8.35 -8.19 -4.35
CA LEU A 136 -7.61 -9.36 -4.80
C LEU A 136 -6.35 -8.89 -5.53
N PHE A 137 -5.23 -9.53 -5.24
CA PHE A 137 -3.97 -9.30 -5.91
C PHE A 137 -3.46 -10.62 -6.49
N ALA A 138 -2.96 -10.58 -7.72
CA ALA A 138 -2.27 -11.68 -8.35
C ALA A 138 -1.05 -11.16 -9.10
N SER A 139 0.10 -11.79 -8.91
CA SER A 139 1.33 -11.49 -9.65
C SER A 139 2.00 -12.73 -10.20
N THR A 140 2.80 -12.51 -11.23
CA THR A 140 3.75 -13.49 -11.76
C THR A 140 5.11 -12.84 -11.86
N ALA A 141 6.13 -13.53 -11.38
CA ALA A 141 7.53 -13.11 -11.50
C ALA A 141 8.33 -14.18 -12.26
N VAL A 142 9.27 -13.73 -13.08
CA VAL A 142 10.15 -14.56 -13.90
C VAL A 142 11.59 -14.21 -13.60
N GLN A 143 12.35 -15.16 -13.06
CA GLN A 143 13.78 -15.00 -12.78
C GLN A 143 14.60 -15.24 -14.05
N THR A 144 15.34 -14.24 -14.53
CA THR A 144 16.04 -14.30 -15.83
C THR A 144 17.57 -14.43 -15.72
N LEU A 145 18.10 -14.84 -14.56
CA LEU A 145 19.51 -15.23 -14.45
C LEU A 145 19.88 -16.24 -15.53
N LYS A 146 21.07 -16.14 -16.13
CA LYS A 146 21.57 -17.19 -17.03
C LYS A 146 21.55 -18.55 -16.33
N TRP A 147 21.21 -19.61 -17.05
CA TRP A 147 21.27 -20.97 -16.51
C TRP A 147 22.70 -21.31 -16.10
N GLN A 148 22.88 -21.87 -14.91
CA GLN A 148 24.20 -22.34 -14.45
C GLN A 148 24.70 -23.50 -15.31
N ASN A 149 23.80 -24.42 -15.66
CA ASN A 149 24.04 -25.55 -16.56
C ASN A 149 23.20 -25.34 -17.83
N PRO A 150 23.74 -24.69 -18.88
CA PRO A 150 22.99 -24.40 -20.10
C PRO A 150 22.68 -25.66 -20.94
N ASP A 151 23.50 -26.71 -20.82
CA ASP A 151 23.41 -27.90 -21.66
C ASP A 151 22.33 -28.91 -21.23
N ARG A 152 21.71 -28.72 -20.05
CA ARG A 152 20.57 -29.53 -19.62
C ARG A 152 19.26 -29.01 -20.19
N GLU A 153 18.24 -29.85 -20.21
CA GLU A 153 16.88 -29.41 -20.47
C GLU A 153 16.41 -28.45 -19.36
N ASN A 154 16.02 -27.25 -19.77
CA ASN A 154 15.76 -26.13 -18.89
C ASN A 154 14.39 -25.54 -19.23
N TYR A 155 13.39 -25.83 -18.41
CA TYR A 155 12.05 -25.33 -18.64
C TYR A 155 11.91 -23.87 -18.24
N PHE A 156 11.30 -23.06 -19.10
CA PHE A 156 10.97 -21.67 -18.77
C PHE A 156 10.07 -21.59 -17.52
N SER A 157 9.11 -22.51 -17.41
CA SER A 157 8.19 -22.61 -16.28
C SER A 157 8.91 -22.74 -14.94
N SER A 158 10.08 -23.38 -14.88
CA SER A 158 10.88 -23.51 -13.65
C SER A 158 11.36 -22.18 -13.08
N ARG A 159 11.28 -21.09 -13.84
CA ARG A 159 11.70 -19.74 -13.40
C ARG A 159 10.53 -18.88 -12.94
N MET A 160 9.31 -19.41 -12.98
CA MET A 160 8.10 -18.67 -12.69
C MET A 160 7.69 -18.84 -11.23
N TYR A 161 7.23 -17.73 -10.67
CA TYR A 161 6.71 -17.62 -9.32
C TYR A 161 5.37 -16.90 -9.42
N HIS A 162 4.38 -17.32 -8.64
CA HIS A 162 3.06 -16.72 -8.62
C HIS A 162 2.71 -16.32 -7.19
N THR A 163 2.15 -15.13 -7.01
CA THR A 163 1.71 -14.68 -5.68
C THR A 163 0.27 -14.22 -5.74
N PHE A 164 -0.55 -14.71 -4.81
CA PHE A 164 -1.95 -14.35 -4.65
C PHE A 164 -2.15 -13.76 -3.27
N GLN A 165 -2.86 -12.64 -3.18
CA GLN A 165 -3.20 -12.04 -1.88
C GLN A 165 -4.66 -11.62 -1.85
N LEU A 166 -5.28 -11.86 -0.69
CA LEU A 166 -6.51 -11.19 -0.31
C LEU A 166 -6.14 -10.02 0.60
N ILE A 167 -6.27 -8.79 0.13
CA ILE A 167 -5.91 -7.60 0.90
C ILE A 167 -7.18 -7.05 1.55
N LEU A 168 -7.23 -7.05 2.88
CA LEU A 168 -8.36 -6.58 3.68
C LEU A 168 -7.88 -5.44 4.58
N GLY A 169 -8.57 -4.31 4.57
CA GLY A 169 -8.14 -3.21 5.43
C GLY A 169 -9.22 -2.18 5.69
N ARG A 170 -8.93 -1.33 6.67
CA ARG A 170 -9.81 -0.24 7.09
C ARG A 170 -8.99 0.96 7.52
N LYS A 171 -9.43 2.14 7.09
CA LYS A 171 -9.04 3.41 7.67
C LYS A 171 -9.96 3.68 8.86
N PHE A 172 -9.43 3.59 10.07
CA PHE A 172 -10.19 3.76 11.31
C PHE A 172 -10.37 5.23 11.66
N SER A 173 -9.40 6.06 11.30
CA SER A 173 -9.44 7.51 11.47
C SER A 173 -8.57 8.18 10.40
N GLU A 174 -8.52 9.51 10.41
CA GLU A 174 -7.55 10.25 9.59
C GLU A 174 -6.09 9.84 9.90
N GLY A 175 -5.85 9.45 11.16
CA GLY A 175 -4.55 9.10 11.70
C GLY A 175 -4.15 7.64 11.48
N LEU A 176 -5.09 6.69 11.51
CA LEU A 176 -4.80 5.26 11.57
C LEU A 176 -5.49 4.46 10.47
N SER A 177 -4.69 3.66 9.76
CA SER A 177 -5.16 2.61 8.85
C SER A 177 -4.46 1.31 9.15
N LEU A 178 -5.19 0.19 9.09
CA LEU A 178 -4.61 -1.15 9.23
C LEU A 178 -5.08 -2.05 8.09
N GLN A 179 -4.25 -3.04 7.80
CA GLN A 179 -4.47 -4.03 6.75
C GLN A 179 -3.95 -5.40 7.16
N LEU A 180 -4.65 -6.43 6.68
CA LEU A 180 -4.27 -7.84 6.70
C LEU A 180 -4.24 -8.36 5.26
N SER A 181 -3.25 -9.20 4.95
CA SER A 181 -3.03 -9.76 3.61
C SER A 181 -2.69 -11.26 3.70
N PRO A 182 -3.68 -12.16 3.86
CA PRO A 182 -3.45 -13.58 3.59
C PRO A 182 -2.87 -13.76 2.19
N THR A 183 -1.78 -14.50 2.11
CA THR A 183 -0.91 -14.59 0.94
C THR A 183 -0.56 -16.04 0.64
N LEU A 184 -0.65 -16.42 -0.62
CA LEU A 184 -0.11 -17.67 -1.16
C LEU A 184 0.96 -17.32 -2.20
N VAL A 185 2.16 -17.86 -2.01
CA VAL A 185 3.25 -17.83 -3.00
C VAL A 185 3.43 -19.24 -3.53
N HIS A 186 3.34 -19.41 -4.84
CA HIS A 186 3.63 -20.65 -5.54
C HIS A 186 4.94 -20.52 -6.32
N ARG A 187 5.84 -21.46 -6.12
CA ARG A 187 7.14 -21.57 -6.81
C ARG A 187 7.06 -22.77 -7.74
N ASN A 188 7.23 -22.58 -9.04
CA ASN A 188 7.16 -23.71 -9.98
C ASN A 188 8.32 -24.70 -9.79
N LEU A 189 9.47 -24.22 -9.31
CA LEU A 189 10.62 -25.05 -8.95
C LEU A 189 11.15 -24.62 -7.59
N VAL A 190 11.48 -25.61 -6.76
CA VAL A 190 12.12 -25.45 -5.46
C VAL A 190 13.52 -26.07 -5.50
N GLU A 191 14.40 -25.65 -4.59
CA GLU A 191 15.80 -26.10 -4.59
C GLU A 191 15.91 -27.58 -4.17
N THR A 192 15.06 -28.01 -3.24
CA THR A 192 15.09 -29.36 -2.68
C THR A 192 13.72 -30.01 -2.67
N SER A 193 13.65 -31.35 -2.71
CA SER A 193 12.39 -32.10 -2.61
C SER A 193 11.74 -32.03 -1.23
N ALA A 194 12.46 -31.55 -0.21
CA ALA A 194 11.92 -31.30 1.13
C ALA A 194 11.12 -29.99 1.18
N GLU A 195 11.37 -29.06 0.26
CA GLU A 195 10.65 -27.80 0.17
C GLU A 195 9.31 -27.98 -0.56
N ARG A 196 8.29 -27.27 -0.07
CA ARG A 196 6.99 -27.22 -0.74
C ARG A 196 6.99 -26.09 -1.77
N ASN A 197 6.35 -26.33 -2.91
CA ASN A 197 6.15 -25.30 -3.92
C ASN A 197 5.27 -24.15 -3.42
N ASP A 198 4.34 -24.44 -2.50
CA ASP A 198 3.41 -23.46 -1.94
C ASP A 198 3.89 -22.95 -0.57
N VAL A 199 3.90 -21.62 -0.41
CA VAL A 199 4.19 -20.91 0.82
C VAL A 199 3.01 -20.00 1.19
N LEU A 200 2.40 -20.28 2.32
CA LEU A 200 1.31 -19.52 2.93
C LEU A 200 1.86 -18.54 3.96
N ALA A 201 1.42 -17.29 3.85
CA ALA A 201 1.81 -16.22 4.75
C ALA A 201 0.64 -15.31 5.12
N LEU A 202 0.79 -14.61 6.23
CA LEU A 202 -0.12 -13.58 6.69
C LEU A 202 0.65 -12.26 6.82
N GLY A 203 0.43 -11.36 5.87
CA GLY A 203 0.90 -9.99 5.95
C GLY A 203 0.01 -9.17 6.86
N THR A 204 0.60 -8.38 7.74
CA THR A 204 -0.07 -7.31 8.51
C THR A 204 0.63 -6.01 8.20
N ALA A 205 -0.13 -4.94 8.06
CA ALA A 205 0.40 -3.62 7.77
C ALA A 205 -0.38 -2.54 8.51
N GLY A 206 0.31 -1.50 8.93
CA GLY A 206 -0.28 -0.34 9.59
C GLY A 206 0.34 0.95 9.11
N ARG A 207 -0.48 1.99 9.08
CA ARG A 207 -0.07 3.35 8.75
C ARG A 207 -0.56 4.32 9.80
N ILE A 208 0.36 5.16 10.30
CA ILE A 208 0.09 6.24 11.25
C ILE A 208 0.44 7.58 10.58
N LYS A 209 -0.52 8.52 10.54
CA LYS A 209 -0.28 9.90 10.09
C LYS A 209 0.55 10.64 11.14
N LEU A 210 1.73 11.12 10.77
CA LEU A 210 2.55 11.97 11.63
C LEU A 210 2.32 13.46 11.33
N SER A 211 2.14 13.81 10.06
CA SER A 211 1.80 15.17 9.63
C SER A 211 0.97 15.14 8.35
N LYS A 212 0.66 16.31 7.77
CA LYS A 212 -0.04 16.39 6.47
C LYS A 212 0.71 15.62 5.38
N ARG A 213 2.05 15.68 5.39
CA ARG A 213 2.93 15.13 4.36
C ARG A 213 3.74 13.90 4.78
N VAL A 214 3.74 13.54 6.07
CA VAL A 214 4.54 12.43 6.59
C VAL A 214 3.64 11.36 7.23
N ALA A 215 3.87 10.10 6.87
CA ALA A 215 3.26 8.95 7.52
C ALA A 215 4.33 7.92 7.90
N LEU A 216 4.14 7.27 9.05
CA LEU A 216 4.90 6.09 9.44
C LEU A 216 4.13 4.85 8.97
N ASN A 217 4.82 3.92 8.34
CA ASN A 217 4.31 2.62 7.94
C ASN A 217 5.12 1.51 8.60
N ALA A 218 4.45 0.44 8.97
CA ALA A 218 5.09 -0.80 9.39
C ALA A 218 4.35 -1.99 8.80
N GLU A 219 5.09 -3.05 8.50
CA GLU A 219 4.54 -4.32 8.05
C GLU A 219 5.28 -5.49 8.69
N TYR A 220 4.55 -6.58 8.91
CA TYR A 220 5.10 -7.86 9.33
C TYR A 220 4.46 -8.96 8.50
N ILE A 221 5.28 -9.79 7.86
CA ILE A 221 4.85 -10.92 7.04
C ILE A 221 5.22 -12.19 7.78
N TYR A 222 4.21 -12.81 8.39
CA TYR A 222 4.33 -14.07 9.10
C TYR A 222 4.13 -15.23 8.13
N VAL A 223 5.17 -16.00 7.84
CA VAL A 223 5.06 -17.24 7.08
C VAL A 223 4.62 -18.35 8.04
N LEU A 224 3.67 -19.18 7.61
CA LEU A 224 3.21 -20.29 8.44
C LEU A 224 4.37 -21.26 8.76
N PRO A 225 4.30 -21.99 9.89
CA PRO A 225 5.35 -22.92 10.31
C PRO A 225 5.74 -23.93 9.22
N ASP A 226 7.00 -24.38 9.27
CA ASP A 226 7.55 -25.46 8.44
C ASP A 226 7.55 -25.19 6.92
N GLN A 227 7.54 -23.93 6.51
CA GLN A 227 7.56 -23.52 5.09
C GLN A 227 8.78 -22.66 4.70
N LEU A 228 9.58 -22.26 5.68
CA LEU A 228 10.82 -21.53 5.46
C LEU A 228 12.02 -22.48 5.50
N ALA A 229 12.89 -22.39 4.49
CA ALA A 229 14.17 -23.06 4.51
C ALA A 229 15.04 -22.55 5.69
N PRO A 230 15.98 -23.37 6.20
CA PRO A 230 16.88 -22.95 7.27
C PRO A 230 17.58 -21.62 6.95
N GLY A 231 17.62 -20.71 7.93
CA GLY A 231 18.23 -19.39 7.79
C GLY A 231 17.28 -18.29 7.30
N PHE A 232 16.11 -18.62 6.75
CA PHE A 232 15.07 -17.64 6.44
C PHE A 232 14.25 -17.29 7.69
N ARG A 233 13.73 -16.07 7.72
CA ARG A 233 12.93 -15.53 8.83
C ARG A 233 11.74 -14.77 8.27
N ASN A 234 10.72 -14.58 9.12
CA ASN A 234 9.62 -13.68 8.84
C ASN A 234 10.12 -12.26 8.52
N SER A 235 9.39 -11.58 7.64
CA SER A 235 9.75 -10.23 7.22
C SER A 235 9.18 -9.20 8.18
N PHE A 236 10.00 -8.23 8.57
CA PHE A 236 9.55 -7.02 9.23
C PHE A 236 10.09 -5.81 8.48
N SER A 237 9.24 -4.82 8.28
CA SER A 237 9.64 -3.54 7.70
C SER A 237 9.02 -2.38 8.45
N ILE A 238 9.74 -1.27 8.53
CA ILE A 238 9.25 0.00 9.05
C ILE A 238 9.82 1.13 8.21
N GLY A 239 9.03 2.16 7.93
CA GLY A 239 9.47 3.27 7.11
C GLY A 239 8.56 4.47 7.13
N PHE A 240 9.00 5.53 6.47
CA PHE A 240 8.29 6.79 6.35
C PHE A 240 7.92 7.06 4.91
N ASP A 241 6.68 7.44 4.69
CA ASP A 241 6.22 8.03 3.42
C ASP A 241 6.26 9.56 3.56
N ILE A 242 6.94 10.21 2.64
CA ILE A 242 7.09 11.66 2.57
C ILE A 242 6.50 12.15 1.25
N GLU A 243 5.39 12.88 1.32
CA GLU A 243 4.69 13.42 0.17
C GLU A 243 5.19 14.81 -0.21
N THR A 244 5.58 14.97 -1.48
CA THR A 244 6.02 16.24 -2.07
C THR A 244 5.26 16.51 -3.36
N GLY A 245 4.08 17.13 -3.25
CA GLY A 245 3.38 17.80 -4.36
C GLY A 245 3.22 16.98 -5.63
N GLY A 246 2.92 15.67 -5.51
CA GLY A 246 2.76 14.73 -6.64
C GLY A 246 3.72 13.54 -6.61
N HIS A 247 4.74 13.56 -5.75
CA HIS A 247 5.64 12.43 -5.52
C HIS A 247 5.53 11.94 -4.08
N VAL A 248 5.76 10.64 -3.87
CA VAL A 248 5.89 10.04 -2.54
C VAL A 248 7.25 9.36 -2.46
N PHE A 249 8.08 9.81 -1.54
CA PHE A 249 9.34 9.16 -1.20
C PHE A 249 9.10 8.19 -0.05
N GLN A 250 9.53 6.94 -0.20
CA GLN A 250 9.53 5.96 0.87
C GLN A 250 10.98 5.74 1.34
N LEU A 251 11.22 5.95 2.64
CA LEU A 251 12.46 5.57 3.30
C LEU A 251 12.14 4.50 4.35
N HIS A 252 12.71 3.30 4.20
CA HIS A 252 12.36 2.18 5.05
C HIS A 252 13.56 1.29 5.38
N PHE A 253 13.40 0.58 6.49
CA PHE A 253 14.29 -0.47 6.97
C PHE A 253 13.53 -1.78 6.97
N THR A 254 14.21 -2.85 6.55
CA THR A 254 13.59 -4.17 6.40
C THR A 254 14.65 -5.24 6.37
N ASN A 255 14.32 -6.44 6.84
CA ASN A 255 15.17 -7.63 6.72
C ASN A 255 14.90 -8.42 5.42
N SER A 256 14.03 -7.94 4.52
CA SER A 256 13.78 -8.56 3.22
C SER A 256 14.67 -7.97 2.12
N THR A 257 15.27 -8.85 1.31
CA THR A 257 16.19 -8.46 0.23
C THR A 257 15.47 -8.15 -1.08
N SER A 258 14.44 -8.93 -1.42
CA SER A 258 13.63 -8.72 -2.62
C SER A 258 12.68 -7.54 -2.47
N MET A 259 12.40 -6.85 -3.58
CA MET A 259 11.34 -5.84 -3.73
C MET A 259 10.16 -6.37 -4.56
N ILE A 260 10.07 -7.69 -4.72
CA ILE A 260 9.03 -8.44 -5.43
C ILE A 260 8.58 -9.58 -4.52
N GLU A 261 7.28 -9.84 -4.48
CA GLU A 261 6.65 -10.91 -3.72
C GLU A 261 6.80 -12.26 -4.43
N LYS A 262 7.83 -13.05 -4.06
CA LYS A 262 8.09 -14.41 -4.57
C LYS A 262 8.91 -15.26 -3.59
#